data_AF-A0A3M1SLD2-F1
#
_entry.id   AF-A0A3M1SLD2-F1
#
_cell.length_a   1.000
_cell.length_b   1.000
_cell.length_c   1.000
_cell.angle_alpha   90.00
_cell.angle_beta   90.00
_cell.angle_gamma   90.00
#
_symmetry.space_group_name_H-M   'P 1'
#
loop_
_entity.id
_entity.type
_entity.pdbx_description
1 polymer ?
#
loop_
_entity_poly.entity_id
_entity_poly.type
_entity_poly.pdbx_seq_one_letter_code
_entity_poly.pdbx_strand_id
1 'polypeptide(L)'
;AQNFMTFRSYYPSPDILSDVMIVAKILITASKLYNLSNNTTPDNPEIKDTLLTMHFYVDILTLRYNITPPPNTRHDEYNKHFPIINILTPLDIAALTLHKALRLHSIYHATHIIHDDTLADIKGYLNLFPTTNTQSTTTTHTKYKTRPSSDK
;
A
#
# COMPACT_ATOMS: atom_id res chain seq x y z
N ALA A 1 37.35 0.00 11.96
CA ALA A 1 36.58 0.78 10.98
C ALA A 1 35.87 -0.20 10.04
N GLN A 2 34.56 -0.35 10.16
CA GLN A 2 33.77 -1.24 9.30
C GLN A 2 33.32 -0.46 8.05
N ASN A 3 33.66 -1.00 6.89
CA ASN A 3 33.27 -0.48 5.58
C ASN A 3 31.77 -0.69 5.35
N PHE A 4 31.00 0.39 5.35
CA PHE A 4 29.63 0.38 4.86
C PHE A 4 29.65 0.33 3.33
N MET A 5 29.23 -0.79 2.76
CA MET A 5 28.90 -0.89 1.34
C MET A 5 27.72 0.05 1.06
N THR A 6 27.98 1.15 0.36
CA THR A 6 26.96 2.03 -0.18
C THR A 6 26.24 1.32 -1.32
N PHE A 7 25.02 0.87 -1.07
CA PHE A 7 24.09 0.53 -2.16
C PHE A 7 23.91 1.78 -3.03
N ARG A 8 24.37 1.71 -4.29
CA ARG A 8 24.04 2.74 -5.29
C ARG A 8 22.53 2.72 -5.49
N SER A 9 21.84 3.72 -4.96
CA SER A 9 20.47 4.07 -5.37
C SER A 9 20.45 4.20 -6.89
N TYR A 10 19.68 3.34 -7.57
CA TYR A 10 19.43 3.43 -9.01
C TYR A 10 18.60 4.66 -9.41
N TYR A 11 18.17 5.47 -8.43
CA TYR A 11 17.36 6.64 -8.65
C TYR A 11 18.18 7.94 -8.62
N PRO A 12 17.88 8.90 -9.51
CA PRO A 12 18.50 10.22 -9.48
C PRO A 12 18.24 10.90 -8.13
N SER A 13 19.11 11.85 -7.75
CA SER A 13 18.92 12.64 -6.53
C SER A 13 17.48 13.15 -6.43
N PRO A 14 16.80 13.05 -5.26
CA PRO A 14 15.43 13.53 -5.06
C PRO A 14 15.20 14.97 -5.55
N ASP A 15 16.25 15.80 -5.51
CA ASP A 15 16.23 17.21 -5.90
C ASP A 15 16.08 17.44 -7.42
N ILE A 16 16.33 16.42 -8.24
CA ILE A 16 16.23 16.52 -9.71
C ILE A 16 14.79 16.28 -10.20
N LEU A 17 13.95 15.62 -9.39
CA LEU A 17 12.59 15.27 -9.77
C LEU A 17 11.61 16.40 -9.40
N SER A 18 10.92 16.93 -10.42
CA SER A 18 9.84 17.91 -10.21
C SER A 18 8.61 17.24 -9.60
N ASP A 19 7.80 18.00 -8.86
CA ASP A 19 6.56 17.48 -8.25
C ASP A 19 5.60 16.92 -9.29
N VAL A 20 5.51 17.55 -10.47
CA VAL A 20 4.72 17.05 -11.61
C VAL A 20 5.13 15.62 -11.99
N MET A 21 6.45 15.38 -12.10
CA MET A 21 6.96 14.06 -12.45
C MET A 21 6.68 13.05 -11.33
N ILE A 22 6.89 13.43 -10.07
CA ILE A 22 6.69 12.54 -8.94
C ILE A 22 5.20 12.15 -8.81
N VAL A 23 4.29 13.12 -8.92
CA VAL A 23 2.84 12.88 -8.90
C VAL A 23 2.41 11.95 -10.03
N ALA A 24 2.90 12.17 -11.25
CA ALA A 24 2.63 11.28 -12.38
C ALA A 24 3.19 9.86 -12.14
N LYS A 25 4.39 9.75 -11.56
CA LYS A 25 5.00 8.45 -11.22
C LYS A 25 4.21 7.71 -10.14
N ILE A 26 3.68 8.41 -9.13
CA ILE A 26 2.79 7.81 -8.14
C ILE A 26 1.54 7.24 -8.81
N LEU A 27 0.88 8.01 -9.69
CA LEU A 27 -0.32 7.53 -10.40
C LEU A 27 -0.04 6.30 -11.27
N ILE A 28 1.03 6.32 -12.07
CA ILE A 28 1.40 5.21 -12.96
C ILE A 28 1.75 3.97 -12.13
N THR A 29 2.55 4.14 -11.07
CA THR A 29 2.94 3.03 -10.19
C THR A 29 1.73 2.44 -9.47
N ALA A 30 0.74 3.26 -9.09
CA ALA A 30 -0.47 2.79 -8.40
C ALA A 30 -1.35 1.98 -9.35
N SER A 31 -1.44 2.44 -10.60
CA SER A 31 -2.16 1.74 -11.67
C SER A 31 -1.50 0.39 -11.97
N LYS A 32 -0.17 0.35 -12.00
CA LYS A 32 0.60 -0.89 -12.13
C LYS A 32 0.35 -1.83 -10.95
N LEU A 33 0.40 -1.32 -9.71
CA LEU A 33 0.17 -2.13 -8.50
C LEU A 33 -1.23 -2.76 -8.51
N TYR A 34 -2.25 -1.99 -8.85
CA TYR A 34 -3.62 -2.48 -9.00
C TYR A 34 -3.72 -3.59 -10.06
N ASN A 35 -3.17 -3.35 -11.25
CA ASN A 35 -3.19 -4.34 -12.33
C ASN A 35 -2.43 -5.61 -11.96
N LEU A 36 -1.27 -5.52 -11.30
CA LEU A 36 -0.55 -6.69 -10.83
C LEU A 36 -1.33 -7.44 -9.75
N SER A 37 -1.89 -6.73 -8.78
CA SER A 37 -2.68 -7.33 -7.69
C SER A 37 -3.95 -8.03 -8.19
N ASN A 38 -4.49 -7.60 -9.34
CA ASN A 38 -5.69 -8.20 -9.94
C ASN A 38 -5.39 -9.44 -10.79
N ASN A 39 -4.17 -9.55 -11.34
CA ASN A 39 -3.82 -10.55 -12.33
C ASN A 39 -2.77 -11.57 -11.86
N THR A 40 -2.19 -11.37 -10.69
CA THR A 40 -1.09 -12.21 -10.18
C THR A 40 -1.29 -12.54 -8.70
N THR A 41 -0.54 -13.51 -8.18
CA THR A 41 -0.56 -13.84 -6.76
C THR A 41 0.15 -12.76 -5.93
N PRO A 42 -0.25 -12.55 -4.66
CA PRO A 42 0.34 -11.50 -3.81
C PRO A 42 1.86 -11.63 -3.60
N ASP A 43 2.41 -12.83 -3.72
CA ASP A 43 3.85 -13.12 -3.58
C ASP A 43 4.66 -12.84 -4.84
N ASN A 44 4.05 -12.30 -5.90
CA ASN A 44 4.76 -11.97 -7.13
C ASN A 44 5.88 -10.95 -6.87
N PRO A 45 7.14 -11.22 -7.26
CA PRO A 45 8.26 -10.31 -7.02
C PRO A 45 8.05 -8.91 -7.63
N GLU A 46 7.30 -8.81 -8.74
CA GLU A 46 6.97 -7.51 -9.35
C GLU A 46 6.08 -6.65 -8.46
N ILE A 47 5.22 -7.25 -7.62
CA ILE A 47 4.42 -6.51 -6.64
C ILE A 47 5.36 -5.85 -5.62
N LYS A 48 6.32 -6.62 -5.09
CA LYS A 48 7.32 -6.10 -4.15
C LYS A 48 8.13 -4.95 -4.74
N ASP A 49 8.64 -5.11 -5.97
CA ASP A 49 9.40 -4.05 -6.64
C ASP A 49 8.53 -2.81 -6.92
N THR A 50 7.26 -3.02 -7.26
CA THR A 50 6.29 -1.93 -7.47
C THR A 50 5.99 -1.19 -6.16
N LEU A 51 5.87 -1.89 -5.03
CA LEU A 51 5.70 -1.29 -3.71
C LEU A 51 6.94 -0.47 -3.31
N LEU A 52 8.14 -1.00 -3.49
CA LEU A 52 9.39 -0.27 -3.22
C LEU A 52 9.49 1.02 -4.07
N THR A 53 9.13 0.92 -5.35
CA THR A 53 9.07 2.08 -6.25
C THR A 53 8.04 3.10 -5.78
N MET A 54 6.88 2.63 -5.30
CA MET A 54 5.84 3.51 -4.77
C MET A 54 6.31 4.24 -3.52
N HIS A 55 6.87 3.52 -2.55
CA HIS A 55 7.43 4.11 -1.33
C HIS A 55 8.46 5.19 -1.66
N PHE A 56 9.37 4.92 -2.60
CA PHE A 56 10.37 5.89 -3.05
C PHE A 56 9.74 7.22 -3.47
N TYR A 57 8.73 7.21 -4.35
CA TYR A 57 8.11 8.46 -4.82
C TYR A 57 7.26 9.15 -3.76
N VAL A 58 6.51 8.39 -2.96
CA VAL A 58 5.68 8.91 -1.86
C VAL A 58 6.55 9.56 -0.79
N ASP A 59 7.69 8.96 -0.45
CA ASP A 59 8.61 9.50 0.55
C ASP A 59 9.28 10.79 0.08
N ILE A 60 9.57 10.95 -1.22
CA ILE A 60 10.07 12.24 -1.74
C ILE A 60 9.08 13.37 -1.44
N LEU A 61 7.79 13.20 -1.79
CA LEU A 61 6.78 14.23 -1.50
C LEU A 61 6.58 14.41 0.00
N THR A 62 6.62 13.31 0.76
CA THR A 62 6.45 13.38 2.22
C THR A 62 7.54 14.24 2.85
N LEU A 63 8.80 14.04 2.45
CA LEU A 63 9.94 14.81 2.92
C LEU A 63 9.89 16.26 2.43
N ARG A 64 9.60 16.49 1.14
CA ARG A 64 9.60 17.83 0.53
C ARG A 64 8.54 18.73 1.16
N TYR A 65 7.40 18.17 1.57
CA TYR A 65 6.26 18.91 2.13
C TYR A 65 6.12 18.73 3.64
N ASN A 66 7.07 18.10 4.32
CA ASN A 66 7.04 17.82 5.76
C ASN A 66 5.73 17.15 6.23
N ILE A 67 5.20 16.25 5.41
CA ILE A 67 3.92 15.60 5.69
C ILE A 67 4.11 14.61 6.83
N THR A 68 3.41 14.85 7.94
CA THR A 68 3.40 13.91 9.06
C THR A 68 2.44 12.78 8.73
N PRO A 69 2.88 11.50 8.75
CA PRO A 69 1.96 10.40 8.56
C PRO A 69 0.86 10.47 9.65
N PRO A 70 -0.35 10.02 9.34
CA PRO A 70 -1.41 9.99 10.33
C PRO A 70 -0.99 9.06 11.47
N PRO A 71 -1.39 9.35 12.73
CA PRO A 71 -1.04 8.46 13.84
C PRO A 71 -1.57 7.05 13.55
N ASN A 72 -0.82 6.03 13.97
CA ASN A 72 -1.22 4.62 13.79
C ASN A 72 -2.63 4.35 14.33
N THR A 73 -3.05 5.12 15.33
CA THR A 73 -4.37 5.06 15.96
C THR A 73 -5.52 5.60 15.10
N ARG A 74 -5.26 6.32 14.00
CA ARG A 74 -6.31 6.88 13.12
C ARG A 74 -7.19 5.77 12.55
N HIS A 75 -6.62 4.61 12.26
CA HIS A 75 -7.38 3.46 11.76
C HIS A 75 -7.82 2.51 12.88
N ASP A 76 -7.23 2.60 14.07
CA ASP A 76 -7.62 1.80 15.23
C ASP A 76 -9.06 2.07 15.67
N GLU A 77 -9.56 3.30 15.57
CA GLU A 77 -10.94 3.63 15.93
C GLU A 77 -11.96 2.89 15.05
N TYR A 78 -11.70 2.82 13.74
CA TYR A 78 -12.52 2.07 12.79
C TYR A 78 -12.32 0.54 12.96
N ASN A 79 -11.08 0.10 13.14
CA ASN A 79 -10.73 -1.31 13.31
C ASN A 79 -11.18 -1.91 14.66
N LYS A 80 -11.36 -1.09 15.69
CA LYS A 80 -11.80 -1.50 17.04
C LYS A 80 -13.21 -2.08 17.04
N HIS A 81 -14.10 -1.51 16.24
CA HIS A 81 -15.50 -1.96 16.15
C HIS A 81 -15.71 -2.97 15.03
N PHE A 82 -14.94 -2.87 13.96
CA PHE A 82 -14.97 -3.79 12.84
C PHE A 82 -13.56 -3.89 12.28
N PRO A 83 -12.83 -5.02 12.44
CA PRO A 83 -11.45 -5.12 12.00
C PRO A 83 -11.39 -5.21 10.48
N ILE A 84 -11.57 -4.07 9.80
CA ILE A 84 -11.56 -3.90 8.35
C ILE A 84 -10.25 -4.48 7.79
N ILE A 85 -9.15 -4.32 8.53
CA ILE A 85 -7.84 -4.87 8.17
C ILE A 85 -7.83 -6.38 7.92
N ASN A 86 -8.69 -7.15 8.61
CA ASN A 86 -8.77 -8.61 8.46
C ASN A 86 -9.64 -9.03 7.26
N ILE A 87 -10.28 -8.08 6.59
CA ILE A 87 -11.23 -8.32 5.49
C ILE A 87 -10.65 -7.81 4.17
N LEU A 88 -9.80 -6.78 4.21
CA LEU A 88 -9.18 -6.22 3.01
C LEU A 88 -8.19 -7.21 2.39
N THR A 89 -8.42 -7.53 1.12
CA THR A 89 -7.46 -8.26 0.30
C THR A 89 -6.35 -7.33 -0.21
N PRO A 90 -5.21 -7.84 -0.67
CA PRO A 90 -4.19 -7.03 -1.34
C PRO A 90 -4.75 -6.20 -2.50
N LEU A 91 -5.74 -6.74 -3.23
CA LEU A 91 -6.40 -6.03 -4.32
C LEU A 91 -7.21 -4.84 -3.82
N ASP A 92 -7.92 -4.96 -2.70
CA ASP A 92 -8.69 -3.86 -2.11
C ASP A 92 -7.76 -2.71 -1.70
N ILE A 93 -6.61 -3.04 -1.09
CA ILE A 93 -5.60 -2.06 -0.69
C ILE A 93 -4.98 -1.37 -1.92
N ALA A 94 -4.69 -2.13 -2.97
CA ALA A 94 -4.20 -1.58 -4.24
C ALA A 94 -5.23 -0.62 -4.87
N ALA A 95 -6.52 -0.97 -4.83
CA ALA A 95 -7.60 -0.13 -5.34
C ALA A 95 -7.73 1.18 -4.56
N LEU A 96 -7.69 1.12 -3.22
CA LEU A 96 -7.71 2.30 -2.36
C LEU A 96 -6.49 3.21 -2.60
N THR A 97 -5.32 2.61 -2.79
CA THR A 97 -4.08 3.32 -3.14
C THR A 97 -4.21 4.03 -4.49
N LEU A 98 -4.72 3.34 -5.53
CA LEU A 98 -4.97 3.93 -6.84
C LEU A 98 -5.98 5.08 -6.77
N HIS A 99 -7.07 4.92 -6.02
CA HIS A 99 -8.06 5.97 -5.84
C HIS A 99 -7.45 7.24 -5.21
N LYS A 100 -6.59 7.10 -4.20
CA LYS A 100 -5.88 8.25 -3.61
C LYS A 100 -4.84 8.83 -4.56
N ALA A 101 -4.14 8.02 -5.34
CA ALA A 101 -3.21 8.50 -6.36
C ALA A 101 -3.90 9.31 -7.46
N LEU A 102 -5.09 8.88 -7.90
CA LEU A 102 -5.94 9.65 -8.82
C LEU A 102 -6.34 11.00 -8.22
N ARG A 103 -6.79 11.00 -6.96
CA ARG A 103 -7.11 12.24 -6.23
C ARG A 103 -5.90 13.18 -6.14
N LEU A 104 -4.73 12.66 -5.79
CA LEU A 104 -3.49 13.44 -5.72
C LEU A 104 -3.19 14.09 -7.07
N HIS A 105 -3.23 13.31 -8.14
CA HIS A 105 -3.01 13.79 -9.50
C HIS A 105 -4.01 14.88 -9.90
N SER A 106 -5.31 14.65 -9.70
CA SER A 106 -6.36 15.61 -10.06
C SER A 106 -6.23 16.93 -9.30
N ILE A 107 -6.01 16.89 -7.98
CA ILE A 107 -5.84 18.11 -7.17
C ILE A 107 -4.59 18.85 -7.60
N TYR A 108 -3.47 18.15 -7.73
CA TYR A 108 -2.20 18.78 -8.11
C TYR A 108 -2.27 19.41 -9.50
N HIS A 109 -2.90 18.75 -10.48
CA HIS A 109 -3.07 19.33 -11.81
C HIS A 109 -3.99 20.57 -11.82
N ALA A 110 -5.00 20.61 -10.94
CA ALA A 110 -5.92 21.74 -10.87
C ALA A 110 -5.38 22.93 -10.06
N THR A 111 -4.54 22.68 -9.05
CA THR A 111 -4.19 23.67 -8.02
C THR A 111 -2.68 23.86 -7.81
N HIS A 112 -1.85 22.94 -8.32
CA HIS A 112 -0.42 22.85 -8.02
C HIS A 112 -0.09 22.68 -6.52
N ILE A 113 -1.03 22.16 -5.73
CA ILE A 113 -0.87 21.89 -4.30
C ILE A 113 -0.76 20.37 -4.08
N ILE A 114 0.19 19.96 -3.23
CA ILE A 114 0.24 18.61 -2.66
C ILE A 114 -0.64 18.60 -1.41
N HIS A 115 -1.66 17.73 -1.41
CA HIS A 115 -2.62 17.66 -0.31
C HIS A 115 -2.18 16.61 0.71
N ASP A 116 -1.82 17.06 1.91
CA ASP A 116 -1.23 16.25 2.98
C ASP A 116 -2.04 14.98 3.29
N ASP A 117 -3.36 15.11 3.51
CA ASP A 117 -4.22 13.95 3.80
C ASP A 117 -4.18 12.89 2.71
N THR A 118 -4.04 13.29 1.43
CA THR A 118 -4.05 12.31 0.34
C THR A 118 -2.76 11.51 0.33
N LEU A 119 -1.61 12.15 0.59
CA LEU A 119 -0.33 11.47 0.66
C LEU A 119 -0.20 10.63 1.95
N ALA A 120 -0.69 11.15 3.06
CA ALA A 120 -0.83 10.46 4.33
C ALA A 120 -1.62 9.15 4.18
N ASP A 121 -2.77 9.20 3.49
CA ASP A 121 -3.59 8.01 3.24
C ASP A 121 -2.88 7.00 2.33
N ILE A 122 -2.21 7.45 1.25
CA ILE A 122 -1.41 6.56 0.39
C ILE A 122 -0.36 5.83 1.22
N LYS A 123 0.38 6.55 2.06
CA LYS A 123 1.40 5.95 2.94
C LYS A 123 0.80 4.96 3.93
N GLY A 124 -0.36 5.29 4.50
CA GLY A 124 -1.12 4.37 5.36
C GLY A 124 -1.47 3.08 4.63
N TYR A 125 -2.02 3.15 3.43
CA TYR A 125 -2.40 1.97 2.65
C TYR A 125 -1.20 1.12 2.22
N LEU A 126 -0.07 1.74 1.88
CA LEU A 126 1.15 0.99 1.56
C LEU A 126 1.66 0.19 2.77
N ASN A 127 1.57 0.76 3.98
CA ASN A 127 1.92 0.05 5.21
C ASN A 127 0.97 -1.10 5.54
N LEU A 128 -0.29 -1.02 5.08
CA LEU A 128 -1.29 -2.07 5.26
C LEU A 128 -1.15 -3.19 4.23
N PHE A 129 -0.45 -2.96 3.12
CA PHE A 129 -0.22 -3.98 2.12
C PHE A 129 0.52 -5.15 2.79
N PRO A 130 0.04 -6.39 2.67
CA PRO A 130 0.58 -7.49 3.45
C PRO A 130 2.08 -7.65 3.17
N THR A 131 2.90 -7.28 4.15
CA THR A 131 4.28 -7.72 4.21
C THR A 131 4.22 -9.23 4.39
N THR A 132 4.68 -9.95 3.37
CA THR A 132 4.74 -11.40 3.33
C THR A 132 5.13 -12.02 4.67
N ASN A 133 4.34 -13.02 5.10
CA ASN A 133 4.48 -13.88 6.29
C ASN A 133 4.11 -13.29 7.67
N THR A 134 2.82 -13.20 7.98
CA THR A 134 2.23 -13.79 9.22
C THR A 134 0.71 -13.87 9.10
N GLN A 135 0.20 -14.82 8.33
CA GLN A 135 -1.06 -15.50 8.62
C GLN A 135 -1.01 -16.90 7.97
N SER A 136 0.04 -17.64 8.33
CA SER A 136 0.06 -19.09 8.20
C SER A 136 -1.07 -19.67 9.05
N THR A 137 -2.04 -20.29 8.38
CA THR A 137 -2.59 -21.60 8.80
C THR A 137 -2.70 -21.85 10.30
N THR A 138 -3.80 -21.42 10.92
CA THR A 138 -4.48 -22.19 11.97
C THR A 138 -5.92 -21.70 12.01
N THR A 139 -6.89 -22.39 11.42
CA THR A 139 -7.77 -23.25 12.21
C THR A 139 -8.31 -24.38 11.33
N THR A 140 -7.65 -25.53 11.41
CA THR A 140 -8.30 -26.82 11.19
C THR A 140 -9.25 -27.06 12.35
N HIS A 141 -10.55 -26.84 12.16
CA HIS A 141 -11.56 -27.58 12.91
C HIS A 141 -12.39 -28.41 11.94
N THR A 142 -11.82 -29.55 11.60
CA THR A 142 -12.56 -30.76 11.27
C THR A 142 -13.51 -31.06 12.43
N LYS A 143 -14.83 -30.91 12.23
CA LYS A 143 -15.89 -31.78 12.78
C LYS A 143 -17.27 -31.30 12.31
N TYR A 144 -17.58 -31.51 11.03
CA TYR A 144 -18.98 -31.80 10.69
C TYR A 144 -19.21 -33.27 11.05
N LYS A 145 -19.79 -33.46 12.23
CA LYS A 145 -20.35 -34.73 12.68
C LYS A 145 -21.48 -35.09 11.71
N THR A 146 -21.28 -36.13 10.90
CA THR A 146 -22.32 -36.76 10.09
C THR A 146 -23.50 -37.11 11.00
N ARG A 147 -24.68 -36.60 10.63
CA ARG A 147 -25.97 -36.94 11.24
C ARG A 147 -26.25 -38.42 10.92
N PRO A 148 -26.53 -39.29 11.91
CA PRO A 148 -26.98 -40.65 11.60
C PRO A 148 -28.36 -40.58 10.93
N SER A 149 -28.47 -41.28 9.80
CA SER A 149 -29.74 -41.59 9.13
C SER A 149 -30.68 -42.27 10.11
N SER A 150 -31.89 -41.74 10.28
CA SER A 150 -32.98 -42.40 10.98
C SER A 150 -33.98 -42.89 9.94
N ASP A 151 -33.73 -44.08 9.40
CA ASP A 151 -34.75 -44.91 8.78
C ASP A 151 -35.50 -45.66 9.90
N LYS A 152 -36.79 -45.36 10.06
CA LYS A 152 -37.84 -46.26 10.54
C LYS A 152 -39.17 -45.83 9.96
#